data_AF-A0AAW7Z756-F1
#
_entry.id   AF-A0AAW7Z756-F1
#
_cell.length_a   1.000
_cell.length_b   1.000
_cell.length_c   1.000
_cell.angle_alpha   90.00
_cell.angle_beta   90.00
_cell.angle_gamma   90.00
#
_symmetry.space_group_name_H-M   'P 1'
#
loop_
_entity.id
_entity.type
_entity.pdbx_description
1 polymer ?
#
loop_
_entity_poly.entity_id
_entity_poly.type
_entity_poly.pdbx_seq_one_letter_code
_entity_poly.pdbx_strand_id
1 'polypeptide(L)' 'MIRFLAEVKGMNREELDRAIEDTKLEIYRLKYQLGETVAIKKEREIHKRLRELQILHYWQLEILKRLDKE' A
#
# COMPACT_ATOMS: atom_id res chain seq x y z
N MET A 1 11.59 -3.33 2.76
CA MET A 1 11.43 -4.09 1.51
C MET A 1 11.06 -5.55 1.78
N ILE A 2 11.89 -6.32 2.51
CA ILE A 2 11.62 -7.72 2.88
C ILE A 2 10.30 -7.88 3.67
N ARG A 3 9.96 -6.91 4.53
CA ARG A 3 8.73 -6.92 5.33
C ARG A 3 7.45 -6.99 4.48
N PHE A 4 7.35 -6.19 3.41
CA PHE A 4 6.13 -6.17 2.59
C PHE A 4 5.91 -7.50 1.88
N LEU A 5 6.97 -8.09 1.32
CA LEU A 5 6.91 -9.43 0.73
C LEU A 5 6.43 -10.49 1.73
N ALA A 6 6.84 -10.43 2.99
CA ALA A 6 6.34 -11.33 4.03
C ALA A 6 4.86 -11.08 4.38
N GLU A 7 4.41 -9.82 4.37
CA GLU A 7 3.02 -9.44 4.65
C GLU A 7 2.06 -9.92 3.55
N VAL A 8 2.51 -10.01 2.29
CA VAL A 8 1.65 -10.43 1.17
C VAL A 8 1.78 -11.91 0.81
N LYS A 9 2.90 -12.55 1.15
CA LYS A 9 3.16 -13.95 0.82
C LYS A 9 2.31 -14.86 1.69
N GLY A 10 1.41 -15.61 1.05
CA GLY A 10 0.50 -16.57 1.72
C GLY A 10 -0.97 -16.15 1.71
N MET A 11 -1.28 -14.94 1.25
CA MET A 11 -2.66 -14.54 0.97
C MET A 11 -3.22 -15.31 -0.23
N ASN A 12 -4.47 -15.76 -0.12
CA ASN A 12 -5.23 -16.21 -1.29
C ASN A 12 -5.72 -15.01 -2.13
N ARG A 13 -6.28 -15.28 -3.31
CA ARG A 13 -6.71 -14.23 -4.26
C ARG A 13 -7.69 -13.22 -3.64
N GLU A 14 -8.70 -13.70 -2.91
CA GLU A 14 -9.69 -12.81 -2.30
C GLU A 14 -9.11 -11.95 -1.17
N GLU A 15 -8.22 -12.52 -0.37
CA GLU A 15 -7.49 -11.79 0.67
C GLU A 15 -6.60 -10.71 0.06
N LEU A 16 -5.94 -11.05 -1.05
CA LEU A 16 -5.08 -10.12 -1.77
C LEU A 16 -5.88 -8.98 -2.40
N ASP A 17 -7.03 -9.27 -3.02
CA ASP A 17 -7.93 -8.26 -3.59
C ASP A 17 -8.43 -7.29 -2.50
N ARG A 18 -8.84 -7.80 -1.34
CA ARG A 18 -9.22 -6.96 -0.19
C ARG A 18 -8.05 -6.10 0.29
N ALA A 19 -6.87 -6.69 0.45
CA ALA A 19 -5.69 -5.98 0.90
C ALA A 19 -5.23 -4.89 -0.09
N ILE A 20 -5.45 -5.09 -1.39
CA ILE A 20 -5.19 -4.10 -2.45
C ILE A 20 -6.12 -2.89 -2.28
N GLU A 21 -7.42 -3.13 -2.09
CA GLU A 21 -8.39 -2.06 -1.90
C GLU A 21 -8.14 -1.27 -0.60
N ASP A 22 -7.83 -1.96 0.51
CA ASP A 22 -7.48 -1.30 1.77
C ASP A 22 -6.24 -0.41 1.61
N THR A 23 -5.19 -0.91 0.94
CA THR A 23 -3.98 -0.12 0.66
C THR A 23 -4.31 1.10 -0.20
N LYS A 24 -5.17 0.97 -1.22
CA LYS A 24 -5.60 2.11 -2.06
C LYS A 24 -6.32 3.17 -1.24
N LEU A 25 -7.28 2.75 -0.40
CA LEU A 25 -8.05 3.67 0.45
C LEU A 25 -7.14 4.44 1.41
N GLU A 26 -6.17 3.77 2.02
CA GLU A 26 -5.22 4.43 2.92
C GLU A 26 -4.30 5.41 2.17
N ILE A 27 -3.86 5.07 0.94
CA ILE A 27 -3.13 6.01 0.08
C ILE A 27 -3.97 7.26 -0.21
N TYR A 28 -5.25 7.09 -0.58
CA TYR A 28 -6.15 8.22 -0.83
C TYR A 28 -6.34 9.09 0.40
N ARG A 29 -6.55 8.47 1.57
CA ARG A 29 -6.68 9.16 2.85
C ARG A 29 -5.44 9.98 3.18
N LEU A 30 -4.24 9.42 3.01
CA LEU A 30 -2.99 10.12 3.27
C LEU A 30 -2.74 11.26 2.27
N LYS A 31 -3.11 11.08 0.99
CA LYS A 31 -3.05 12.16 -0.01
C LYS A 31 -3.99 13.31 0.35
N TYR A 32 -5.20 13.01 0.82
CA TYR A 32 -6.14 14.01 1.31
C TYR A 32 -5.56 14.77 2.51
N GLN A 33 -5.07 14.03 3.52
CA GLN A 33 -4.43 14.64 4.70
C GLN A 33 -3.21 15.49 4.35
N LEU A 34 -2.44 15.11 3.32
CA LEU A 34 -1.31 15.89 2.86
C LEU A 34 -1.76 17.26 2.32
N GLY A 35 -2.88 17.31 1.59
CA GLY A 35 -3.46 18.55 1.09
C GLY A 35 -3.95 19.50 2.18
N GLU A 36 -4.29 18.99 3.36
CA GLU A 36 -4.74 19.78 4.52
C GLU A 36 -3.62 20.06 5.53
N THR A 37 -2.43 19.46 5.38
CA THR A 37 -1.37 19.55 6.39
C THR A 37 -0.47 20.75 6.17
N VAL A 38 -0.40 21.65 7.16
CA VAL A 38 0.48 22.84 7.14
C VAL A 38 1.81 22.59 7.88
N ALA A 39 1.87 21.55 8.72
CA ALA A 39 3.04 21.24 9.54
C ALA A 39 4.05 20.36 8.78
N ILE A 40 5.24 20.90 8.47
CA ILE A 40 6.32 20.25 7.72
C ILE A 40 6.70 18.86 8.28
N LYS A 41 6.73 18.71 9.62
CA LYS A 41 7.07 17.42 10.24
C LYS A 41 6.03 16.34 9.90
N LYS A 42 4.75 16.70 9.98
CA LYS A 42 3.62 15.81 9.68
C LYS A 42 3.56 15.51 8.19
N GLU A 43 3.87 16.48 7.33
CA GLU A 43 4.00 16.30 5.88
C GLU A 43 5.06 15.25 5.52
N ARG A 44 6.26 15.34 6.13
CA ARG A 44 7.34 14.35 5.94
C ARG A 44 6.93 12.95 6.38
N GLU A 45 6.23 12.83 7.51
CA GLU A 45 5.71 11.55 8.00
C GLU A 45 4.68 10.95 7.03
N ILE A 46 3.76 11.77 6.53
CA ILE A 46 2.77 11.37 5.51
C ILE A 46 3.47 10.91 4.23
N HIS A 47 4.46 11.66 3.73
CA HIS A 47 5.23 11.26 2.55
C HIS A 47 5.98 9.95 2.73
N LYS A 48 6.58 9.73 3.90
CA LYS A 48 7.24 8.46 4.23
C LYS A 48 6.24 7.32 4.19
N ARG A 49 5.06 7.49 4.81
CA ARG A 49 4.02 6.46 4.84
C ARG A 49 3.43 6.18 3.45
N LEU A 50 3.21 7.22 2.65
CA LEU A 50 2.77 7.08 1.25
C LEU A 50 3.74 6.22 0.45
N ARG A 51 5.05 6.46 0.58
CA ARG A 51 6.06 5.67 -0.12
C ARG A 51 6.03 4.20 0.30
N GLU A 52 5.88 3.93 1.59
CA GLU A 52 5.75 2.56 2.11
C GLU A 52 4.52 1.85 1.52
N LEU A 53 3.36 2.50 1.50
CA LEU A 53 2.12 1.94 0.96
C LEU A 53 2.17 1.75 -0.55
N GLN A 54 2.81 2.67 -1.30
CA GLN A 54 3.00 2.50 -2.75
C GLN A 54 3.86 1.28 -3.08
N ILE A 55 4.91 1.03 -2.28
CA ILE A 55 5.74 -0.17 -2.42
C ILE A 55 4.94 -1.43 -2.09
N LEU A 56 4.15 -1.42 -1.01
CA LEU A 56 3.27 -2.53 -0.67
C LEU A 56 2.28 -2.82 -1.80
N HIS A 57 1.63 -1.77 -2.32
CA HIS A 57 0.66 -1.87 -3.40
C HIS A 57 1.26 -2.49 -4.68
N TYR A 58 2.48 -2.06 -5.04
CA TYR A 58 3.22 -2.66 -6.16
C TYR A 58 3.40 -4.18 -5.97
N TRP A 59 3.81 -4.62 -4.78
CA TRP A 59 4.00 -6.05 -4.50
C TRP A 59 2.69 -6.84 -4.50
N GLN A 60 1.62 -6.26 -3.97
CA GLN A 60 0.30 -6.87 -4.02
C GLN A 60 -0.13 -7.13 -5.47
N LEU A 61 0.05 -6.15 -6.37
CA LEU A 61 -0.26 -6.30 -7.80
C LEU A 61 0.65 -7.33 -8.48
N GLU A 62 1.94 -7.39 -8.13
CA GLU A 62 2.86 -8.37 -8.71
C GLU A 62 2.52 -9.81 -8.29
N ILE A 63 2.01 -10.02 -7.07
CA ILE A 63 1.55 -11.34 -6.63
C ILE A 63 0.21 -11.68 -7.28
N LEU A 64 -0.72 -10.74 -7.38
CA LEU A 64 -2.01 -10.98 -8.04
C LEU A 64 -1.81 -11.41 -9.49
N LYS A 65 -0.93 -10.74 -10.23
CA LYS A 65 -0.54 -11.13 -11.59
C LYS A 65 0.07 -12.53 -11.71
N ARG A 66 0.69 -13.05 -10.63
CA ARG A 66 1.24 -14.42 -10.61
C ARG A 66 0.13 -15.42 -10.37
N LEU A 67 -0.78 -15.14 -9.42
CA LEU A 67 -1.95 -15.97 -9.14
C LEU A 67 -2.89 -16.06 -10.34
N ASP A 68 -3.09 -14.98 -11.10
CA ASP A 68 -3.96 -15.00 -12.29
C ASP A 68 -3.33 -15.75 -13.49
N LYS A 69 -2.05 -16.16 -13.40
CA LYS A 69 -1.35 -16.94 -14.45
C LYS A 69 -1.26 -18.44 -14.15
N GLU A 70 -1.64 -18.85 -12.94
CA GLU A 70 -1.74 -20.26 -12.51
C GLU A 70 -3.14 -20.81 -12.81
#